data_AF-A0A5S4FGP7-F1
#
_entry.id   AF-A0A5S4FGP7-F1
#
_cell.length_a   1.000
_cell.length_b   1.000
_cell.length_c   1.000
_cell.angle_alpha   90.00
_cell.angle_beta   90.00
_cell.angle_gamma   90.00
#
_symmetry.space_group_name_H-M   'P 1'
#
loop_
_entity.id
_entity.type
_entity.pdbx_description
1 polymer ?
#
loop_
_entity_poly.entity_id
_entity_poly.type
_entity_poly.pdbx_seq_one_letter_code
_entity_poly.pdbx_strand_id
1 'polypeptide(L)' 'MLDIDLLVLGGPALREVGEIYREVIARAVASRALARRLHAVRVETSPIAADAAAIGAASLVFHATYAPRLGTTLLSG' A
#
# COMPACT_ATOMS: atom_id res chain seq x y z
N MET A 1 -0.80 15.45 1.43
CA MET A 1 0.00 14.49 2.22
C MET A 1 -0.89 13.30 2.51
N LEU A 2 -0.40 12.06 2.35
CA LEU A 2 -1.19 10.86 2.59
C LEU A 2 -1.04 10.45 4.06
N ASP A 3 -2.15 10.18 4.74
CA ASP A 3 -2.18 9.61 6.09
C ASP A 3 -2.28 8.10 5.95
N ILE A 4 -1.21 7.38 6.30
CA ILE A 4 -1.12 5.93 6.14
C ILE A 4 -0.65 5.28 7.44
N ASP A 5 -1.25 4.15 7.78
CA ASP A 5 -0.84 3.38 8.96
C ASP A 5 0.25 2.35 8.64
N LEU A 6 0.37 1.95 7.37
CA LEU A 6 1.25 0.88 6.91
C LEU A 6 1.93 1.24 5.59
N LEU A 7 3.26 1.07 5.56
CA LEU A 7 4.09 1.12 4.38
C LEU A 7 4.68 -0.27 4.13
N VAL A 8 4.30 -0.91 3.02
CA VAL A 8 4.84 -2.20 2.61
C VAL A 8 5.90 -2.01 1.53
N LEU A 9 7.11 -2.48 1.78
CA LEU A 9 8.24 -2.42 0.86
C LEU A 9 8.21 -3.65 -0.07
N GLY A 10 8.24 -3.41 -1.38
CA GLY A 10 8.28 -4.45 -2.40
C GLY A 10 9.30 -4.15 -3.50
N GLY A 11 9.75 -5.21 -4.20
CA GLY A 11 10.67 -5.13 -5.33
C GLY A 11 11.94 -5.98 -5.16
N PRO A 12 12.66 -6.27 -6.27
CA PRO A 12 13.80 -7.19 -6.27
C PRO A 12 14.96 -6.75 -5.36
N ALA A 13 15.18 -5.44 -5.24
CA ALA A 13 16.25 -4.85 -4.44
C ALA A 13 16.13 -5.16 -2.93
N LEU A 14 14.94 -5.54 -2.45
CA LEU A 14 14.70 -5.84 -1.03
C LEU A 14 14.95 -7.31 -0.68
N ARG A 15 15.28 -8.18 -1.66
CA ARG A 15 15.46 -9.62 -1.43
C ARG A 15 16.63 -9.94 -0.50
N GLU A 16 17.75 -9.25 -0.65
CA GLU A 16 18.99 -9.55 0.09
C GLU A 16 19.28 -8.54 1.20
N VAL A 17 18.80 -7.30 1.05
CA VAL A 17 19.10 -6.16 1.93
C VAL A 17 17.83 -5.50 2.51
N GLY A 18 16.71 -6.21 2.48
CA GLY A 18 15.39 -5.70 2.85
C GLY A 18 15.30 -5.08 4.25
N GLU A 19 15.97 -5.67 5.24
CA GLU A 19 15.98 -5.15 6.60
C GLU A 19 16.70 -3.80 6.74
N ILE A 20 17.79 -3.58 6.00
CA ILE A 20 18.51 -2.31 6.01
C ILE A 20 17.60 -1.19 5.49
N TYR A 21 16.93 -1.45 4.36
CA TYR A 21 15.96 -0.51 3.81
C TYR A 21 14.78 -0.28 4.77
N ARG A 22 14.23 -1.35 5.35
CA ARG A 22 13.13 -1.27 6.31
C ARG A 22 13.49 -0.37 7.49
N GLU A 23 14.66 -0.57 8.08
CA GLU A 23 15.10 0.18 9.25
C GLU A 23 15.35 1.67 8.92
N VAL A 24 16.05 1.96 7.83
CA VAL A 24 16.33 3.35 7.40
C VAL A 24 15.02 4.09 7.10
N ILE A 25 14.10 3.44 6.37
CA ILE A 25 12.80 4.03 6.02
C ILE A 25 11.94 4.22 7.27
N ALA A 26 11.89 3.25 8.18
CA ALA A 26 11.15 3.36 9.43
C ALA A 26 11.61 4.56 10.27
N ARG A 27 12.93 4.75 10.42
CA ARG A 27 13.50 5.92 11.11
C ARG A 27 13.13 7.23 10.42
N ALA A 28 13.22 7.29 9.10
CA ALA A 28 12.88 8.48 8.33
C ALA A 28 11.40 8.86 8.47
N VAL A 29 10.50 7.88 8.43
CA VAL A 29 9.05 8.12 8.57
C VAL A 29 8.70 8.53 10.00
N ALA A 30 9.27 7.88 11.03
CA ALA A 30 9.05 8.22 12.43
C ALA A 30 9.54 9.64 12.80
N SER A 31 10.54 10.17 12.08
CA SER A 31 11.05 11.53 12.30
C SER A 31 10.06 12.63 11.88
N ARG A 32 9.07 12.32 11.03
CA ARG A 32 8.09 13.31 10.53
C ARG A 32 7.00 13.60 11.55
N ALA A 33 6.77 14.88 11.81
CA ALA A 33 5.87 15.38 12.86
C ALA A 33 4.40 14.93 12.72
N LEU A 34 3.92 14.69 11.49
CA LEU A 34 2.56 14.24 11.22
C LEU A 34 2.36 12.74 11.53
N ALA A 35 3.32 11.89 11.14
CA ALA A 35 3.33 10.46 11.47
C ALA A 35 3.35 10.23 12.99
N ARG A 36 4.05 11.09 13.73
CA ARG A 36 4.10 11.01 15.20
C ARG A 36 2.83 11.45 15.91
N ARG A 37 1.97 12.24 15.25
CA ARG A 37 0.82 12.91 15.86
C ARG A 37 -0.50 12.17 15.67
N LEU A 38 -0.61 11.34 14.62
CA LEU A 38 -1.83 10.60 14.31
C LEU A 38 -1.66 9.12 14.70
N HIS A 39 -0.79 8.36 14.01
CA HIS A 39 -0.52 6.95 14.31
C HIS A 39 0.90 6.55 13.88
N ALA A 40 1.57 5.67 14.65
CA ALA A 40 2.89 5.18 14.31
C ALA A 40 2.84 4.36 13.00
N VAL A 41 3.45 4.89 11.93
CA VAL A 41 3.49 4.20 10.63
C VAL A 41 4.35 2.95 10.74
N ARG A 42 3.76 1.79 10.45
CA ARG A 42 4.47 0.52 10.39
C ARG A 42 5.15 0.37 9.05
N VAL A 43 6.41 -0.07 9.04
CA VAL A 43 7.16 -0.36 7.81
C VAL A 43 7.48 -1.85 7.79
N GLU A 44 6.94 -2.54 6.81
CA GLU A 44 7.01 -4.00 6.67
C GLU A 44 7.55 -4.36 5.28
N THR A 45 8.20 -5.51 5.14
CA THR A 45 8.56 -6.05 3.82
C THR A 45 7.43 -6.94 3.31
N SER A 46 7.16 -6.92 2.00
CA SER A 46 6.10 -7.75 1.42
C SER A 46 6.55 -9.22 1.36
N PRO A 47 5.79 -10.17 1.95
CA PRO A 47 6.10 -11.60 1.85
C PRO A 47 5.87 -12.15 0.43
N ILE A 48 5.09 -11.45 -0.39
CA ILE A 48 4.72 -11.83 -1.77
C ILE A 48 5.20 -10.78 -2.77
N ALA A 49 6.30 -10.07 -2.48
CA ALA A 49 6.76 -8.90 -3.24
C ALA A 49 6.89 -9.16 -4.75
N ALA A 50 7.30 -10.36 -5.14
CA ALA A 50 7.46 -10.76 -6.54
C ALA A 50 6.12 -10.85 -7.29
N ASP A 51 5.07 -11.34 -6.64
CA ASP A 51 3.77 -11.61 -7.26
C ASP A 51 2.74 -10.48 -7.00
N ALA A 52 3.05 -9.56 -6.11
CA ALA A 52 2.15 -8.47 -5.70
C ALA A 52 1.63 -7.65 -6.90
N ALA A 53 2.47 -7.42 -7.92
CA ALA A 53 2.06 -6.71 -9.13
C ALA A 53 1.03 -7.51 -9.95
N ALA A 54 1.25 -8.81 -10.13
CA ALA A 54 0.34 -9.68 -10.87
C ALA A 54 -1.00 -9.84 -10.12
N ILE A 55 -0.95 -10.01 -8.80
CA ILE A 55 -2.13 -10.09 -7.93
C ILE A 55 -2.91 -8.77 -7.96
N GLY A 56 -2.23 -7.63 -7.92
CA GLY A 56 -2.85 -6.31 -8.05
C GLY A 56 -3.57 -6.14 -9.39
N ALA A 57 -2.93 -6.54 -10.49
CA ALA A 57 -3.54 -6.51 -11.82
C ALA A 57 -4.78 -7.41 -11.89
N ALA A 58 -4.70 -8.64 -11.39
CA ALA A 58 -5.85 -9.54 -11.31
C ALA A 58 -6.99 -8.96 -10.47
N SER A 59 -6.66 -8.34 -9.34
CA SER A 59 -7.64 -7.68 -8.46
C SER A 59 -8.36 -6.53 -9.16
N LEU A 60 -7.65 -5.74 -9.97
CA LEU A 60 -8.26 -4.68 -10.78
C LEU A 60 -9.20 -5.23 -11.85
N VAL A 61 -8.82 -6.32 -12.52
CA VAL A 61 -9.70 -7.01 -13.49
C VAL A 61 -10.95 -7.54 -12.79
N PHE A 62 -10.80 -8.19 -11.63
CA PHE A 62 -11.94 -8.66 -10.83
C PHE A 62 -12.84 -7.51 -10.38
N HIS A 63 -12.25 -6.41 -9.89
CA HIS A 63 -13.00 -5.23 -9.49
C HIS A 63 -13.78 -4.64 -10.67
N ALA A 64 -13.16 -4.45 -11.83
CA ALA A 64 -13.83 -3.92 -13.01
C ALA A 64 -14.99 -4.80 -13.48
N THR A 65 -14.84 -6.12 -13.35
CA THR A 65 -15.82 -7.11 -13.83
C THR A 65 -16.99 -7.27 -12.85
N TYR A 66 -16.71 -7.32 -11.55
CA TYR A 66 -17.68 -7.76 -10.54
C TYR A 66 -18.04 -6.72 -9.49
N ALA A 67 -17.33 -5.59 -9.39
CA ALA A 67 -17.68 -4.58 -8.42
C ALA A 67 -19.03 -3.92 -8.79
N PRO A 68 -19.95 -3.76 -7.82
CA PRO A 68 -21.20 -3.06 -8.05
C PRO A 68 -20.91 -1.63 -8.52
N ARG A 69 -21.38 -1.27 -9.71
CA ARG A 69 -21.43 0.12 -10.14
C ARG A 69 -22.78 0.66 -9.69
N LEU A 70 -22.76 1.56 -8.69
CA LEU A 70 -23.93 2.34 -8.32
C LEU A 70 -24.23 3.31 -9.47
N GLY A 71 -24.95 2.80 -10.47
CA GLY A 71 -25.38 3.54 -11.64
C GLY A 71 -26.48 4.54 -11.27
N THR A 72 -26.39 5.70 -11.89
CA THR A 72 -27.18 6.93 -11.80
C THR A 72 -28.66 6.80 -12.17
N THR A 73 -29.33 5.67 -11.88
CA THR A 73 -30.74 5.45 -12.20
C THR A 73 -31.72 6.29 -11.35
N LEU A 74 -31.22 7.14 -10.44
CA LEU A 74 -32.05 8.05 -9.63
C LEU A 74 -32.28 9.44 -10.27
N LEU A 75 -31.75 9.73 -11.47
CA LEU A 75 -31.91 11.06 -12.12
C LEU A 75 -32.60 10.99 -13.51
N SER A 76 -33.36 9.94 -13.79
CA SER A 76 -34.23 9.87 -14.97
C SER A 76 -35.66 9.58 -14.53
N GLY A 77 -36.28 10.58 -13.91
CA GLY A 77 -37.71 10.68 -13.64
C GLY A 77 -38.20 12.03 -14.15
#